data_AF-A0A1R2D1T0-F1
#
_entry.id   AF-A0A1R2D1T0-F1
#
_cell.length_a   1.000
_cell.length_b   1.000
_cell.length_c   1.000
_cell.angle_alpha   90.00
_cell.angle_beta   90.00
_cell.angle_gamma   90.00
#
_symmetry.space_group_name_H-M   'P 1'
#
loop_
_entity.id
_entity.type
_entity.pdbx_description
1 polymer ?
#
loop_
_entity_poly.entity_id
_entity_poly.type
_entity_poly.pdbx_seq_one_letter_code
_entity_poly.pdbx_strand_id
1 'polypeptide(L)'
;MNYTYYLAYKKMFFRLGRALSNFSKQNTSQVVQESAEIEYQKVIKVLENKDNYTPEKAKIIIKNYFLLHSNNLKLGKNINWASNQVLRNSLEKIFSIIDSLGPGDIFLLISNLRILRIKNEEYWEILQEKFIQNISEINAKNIPSYALSFSHAKIKNAHLWNLIEQKIMSEVYPDYQFVSKGVCQLYKALGDLRIGSDDLRKNLEKNAKNLLNELTVEEIIKILIEHSIRKSIDPDFFELSLKKISDSIDNCDRKIIINALEISVSLGAQEKYIKQFEKCVLESINEMKISDFVLICNCYGKLDENRRSEERKEFIAKIEKNYMARRDNLLEKAFYNMVLRQVRIFWGFAKNNVCSNEKIWKDYLEILANVNDYDIDLALKGPVEELKEFGKGRNLI
;
A
#
# COMPACT_ATOMS: atom_id res chain seq x y z
N MET A 1 44.50 -16.71 36.75
CA MET A 1 43.02 -16.87 36.66
C MET A 1 42.65 -17.20 35.22
N ASN A 2 42.06 -18.37 34.98
CA ASN A 2 41.83 -18.90 33.63
C ASN A 2 40.74 -18.10 32.88
N TYR A 3 41.13 -17.43 31.80
CA TYR A 3 40.27 -16.63 30.90
C TYR A 3 39.08 -17.44 30.34
N THR A 4 39.23 -18.76 30.26
CA THR A 4 38.22 -19.72 29.83
C THR A 4 37.01 -19.81 30.78
N TYR A 5 37.21 -19.66 32.10
CA TYR A 5 36.13 -19.64 33.08
C TYR A 5 35.32 -18.34 33.02
N TYR A 6 35.96 -17.22 32.74
CA TYR A 6 35.31 -15.91 32.59
C TYR A 6 34.41 -15.87 31.33
N LEU A 7 34.86 -16.44 30.22
CA LEU A 7 34.08 -16.56 28.98
C LEU A 7 32.88 -17.51 29.11
N ALA A 8 33.01 -18.59 29.88
CA ALA A 8 31.90 -19.51 30.17
C ALA A 8 30.83 -18.83 31.05
N TYR A 9 31.23 -18.09 32.08
CA TYR A 9 30.31 -17.31 32.94
C TYR A 9 29.58 -16.20 32.17
N LYS A 10 30.28 -15.48 31.28
CA LYS A 10 29.69 -14.42 30.44
C LYS A 10 28.66 -14.96 29.43
N LYS A 11 28.92 -16.14 28.84
CA LYS A 11 27.95 -16.84 27.96
C LYS A 11 26.73 -17.35 28.73
N MET A 12 26.88 -17.77 29.98
CA MET A 12 25.77 -18.25 30.81
C MET A 12 24.85 -17.10 31.25
N PHE A 13 25.39 -15.94 31.65
CA PHE A 13 24.60 -14.75 32.00
C PHE A 13 23.86 -14.12 30.80
N PHE A 14 24.46 -14.11 29.60
CA PHE A 14 23.76 -13.66 28.38
C PHE A 14 22.63 -14.63 27.96
N ARG A 15 22.79 -15.94 28.21
CA ARG A 15 21.75 -16.93 27.95
C ARG A 15 20.62 -16.86 28.98
N LEU A 16 20.92 -16.59 30.26
CA LEU A 16 19.90 -16.34 31.29
C LEU A 16 19.13 -15.03 31.03
N GLY A 17 19.82 -13.95 30.64
CA GLY A 17 19.18 -12.68 30.28
C GLY A 17 18.27 -12.79 29.05
N ARG A 18 18.67 -13.56 28.03
CA ARG A 18 17.79 -13.88 26.88
C ARG A 18 16.65 -14.83 27.25
N ALA A 19 16.90 -15.83 28.10
CA ALA A 19 15.85 -16.72 28.58
C ALA A 19 14.81 -15.96 29.42
N LEU A 20 15.22 -15.06 30.32
CA LEU A 20 14.34 -14.22 31.14
C LEU A 20 13.66 -13.11 30.33
N SER A 21 14.32 -12.52 29.33
CA SER A 21 13.70 -11.62 28.33
C SER A 21 12.66 -12.36 27.48
N ASN A 22 12.93 -13.60 27.09
CA ASN A 22 12.00 -14.41 26.32
C ASN A 22 10.86 -14.93 27.21
N PHE A 23 11.12 -15.22 28.48
CA PHE A 23 10.09 -15.58 29.47
C PHE A 23 9.21 -14.37 29.83
N SER A 24 9.78 -13.16 29.96
CA SER A 24 8.99 -11.94 30.17
C SER A 24 8.25 -11.51 28.91
N LYS A 25 8.82 -11.66 27.71
CA LYS A 25 8.11 -11.43 26.43
C LYS A 25 7.05 -12.49 26.15
N GLN A 26 7.28 -13.75 26.50
CA GLN A 26 6.28 -14.82 26.37
C GLN A 26 5.17 -14.66 27.40
N ASN A 27 5.48 -14.35 28.68
CA ASN A 27 4.45 -14.09 29.69
C ASN A 27 3.71 -12.78 29.43
N THR A 28 4.38 -11.73 28.95
CA THR A 28 3.70 -10.49 28.55
C THR A 28 2.86 -10.70 27.28
N SER A 29 3.35 -11.49 26.32
CA SER A 29 2.57 -11.89 25.13
C SER A 29 1.38 -12.76 25.51
N GLN A 30 1.54 -13.70 26.45
CA GLN A 30 0.49 -14.61 26.86
C GLN A 30 -0.56 -13.89 27.73
N VAL A 31 -0.16 -13.04 28.68
CA VAL A 31 -1.09 -12.21 29.47
C VAL A 31 -1.84 -11.22 28.58
N VAL A 32 -1.17 -10.62 27.59
CA VAL A 32 -1.83 -9.75 26.60
C VAL A 32 -2.80 -10.54 25.72
N GLN A 33 -2.47 -11.78 25.34
CA GLN A 33 -3.36 -12.66 24.58
C GLN A 33 -4.55 -13.15 25.41
N GLU A 34 -4.35 -13.57 26.66
CA GLU A 34 -5.42 -13.99 27.57
C GLU A 34 -6.38 -12.83 27.86
N SER A 35 -5.86 -11.63 28.13
CA SER A 35 -6.66 -10.42 28.27
C SER A 35 -7.43 -10.08 26.98
N ALA A 36 -6.76 -10.16 25.81
CA ALA A 36 -7.40 -9.91 24.53
C ALA A 36 -8.50 -10.94 24.21
N GLU A 37 -8.34 -12.20 24.62
CA GLU A 37 -9.34 -13.26 24.44
C GLU A 37 -10.56 -13.00 25.33
N ILE A 38 -10.36 -12.64 26.61
CA ILE A 38 -11.46 -12.27 27.51
C ILE A 38 -12.26 -11.08 26.93
N GLU A 39 -11.56 -10.03 26.50
CA GLU A 39 -12.19 -8.86 25.89
C GLU A 39 -12.87 -9.21 24.55
N TYR A 40 -12.28 -10.09 23.75
CA TYR A 40 -12.89 -10.60 22.53
C TYR A 40 -14.22 -11.32 22.83
N GLN A 41 -14.26 -12.21 23.81
CA GLN A 41 -15.49 -12.92 24.19
C GLN A 41 -16.57 -11.98 24.74
N LYS A 42 -16.18 -10.93 25.50
CA LYS A 42 -17.12 -9.88 25.94
C LYS A 42 -17.74 -9.14 24.75
N VAL A 43 -16.91 -8.75 23.78
CA VAL A 43 -17.37 -8.09 22.55
C VAL A 43 -18.37 -8.98 21.80
N ILE A 44 -18.06 -10.26 21.60
CA ILE A 44 -18.96 -11.21 20.93
C ILE A 44 -20.32 -11.30 21.64
N LYS A 45 -20.33 -11.45 22.97
CA LYS A 45 -21.59 -11.48 23.75
C LYS A 45 -22.42 -10.21 23.59
N VAL A 46 -21.78 -9.04 23.53
CA VAL A 46 -22.47 -7.76 23.30
C VAL A 46 -23.10 -7.73 21.91
N LEU A 47 -22.41 -8.23 20.88
CA LEU A 47 -22.92 -8.29 19.51
C LEU A 47 -24.03 -9.34 19.33
N GLU A 48 -24.02 -10.43 20.09
CA GLU A 48 -25.07 -11.47 19.99
C GLU A 48 -26.38 -11.06 20.68
N ASN A 49 -26.31 -10.22 21.72
CA ASN A 49 -27.48 -9.78 22.48
C ASN A 49 -28.40 -8.86 21.65
N LYS A 50 -29.63 -9.34 21.37
CA LYS A 50 -30.65 -8.63 20.59
C LYS A 50 -31.13 -7.33 21.24
N ASP A 51 -31.11 -7.23 22.57
CA ASP A 51 -31.64 -6.08 23.31
C ASP A 51 -30.70 -4.86 23.28
N ASN A 52 -29.52 -5.01 22.66
CA ASN A 52 -28.55 -3.94 22.47
C ASN A 52 -28.78 -3.13 21.18
N TYR A 53 -29.66 -3.58 20.29
CA TYR A 53 -29.91 -2.94 18.99
C TYR A 53 -31.05 -1.92 19.08
N THR A 54 -30.85 -0.91 19.92
CA THR A 54 -31.74 0.27 20.02
C THR A 54 -30.94 1.53 19.67
N PRO A 55 -31.59 2.64 19.25
CA PRO A 55 -30.90 3.89 18.93
C PRO A 55 -29.96 4.37 20.05
N GLU A 56 -30.39 4.25 21.31
CA GLU A 56 -29.64 4.72 22.49
C GLU A 56 -28.38 3.88 22.76
N LYS A 57 -28.40 2.60 22.38
CA LYS A 57 -27.30 1.64 22.60
C LYS A 57 -26.44 1.43 21.35
N ALA A 58 -26.85 1.90 20.18
CA ALA A 58 -26.17 1.68 18.92
C ALA A 58 -24.69 2.10 18.96
N LYS A 59 -24.38 3.23 19.60
CA LYS A 59 -22.99 3.69 19.80
C LYS A 59 -22.10 2.66 20.49
N ILE A 60 -22.64 1.91 21.46
CA ILE A 60 -21.90 0.85 22.17
C ILE A 60 -21.61 -0.28 21.19
N ILE A 61 -22.60 -0.73 20.42
CA ILE A 61 -22.41 -1.77 19.40
C ILE A 61 -21.36 -1.35 18.37
N ILE A 62 -21.48 -0.13 17.84
CA ILE A 62 -20.57 0.39 16.82
C ILE A 62 -19.14 0.47 17.38
N LYS A 63 -18.92 0.94 18.61
CA LYS A 63 -17.59 0.94 19.26
C LYS A 63 -17.01 -0.47 19.41
N ASN A 64 -17.87 -1.46 19.68
CA ASN A 64 -17.44 -2.86 19.81
C ASN A 64 -16.88 -3.43 18.49
N TYR A 65 -17.26 -2.90 17.32
CA TYR A 65 -16.63 -3.25 16.03
C TYR A 65 -15.14 -2.92 15.98
N PHE A 66 -14.72 -1.78 16.55
CA PHE A 66 -13.31 -1.43 16.65
C PHE A 66 -12.56 -2.37 17.61
N LEU A 67 -13.16 -2.65 18.78
CA LEU A 67 -12.57 -3.56 19.77
C LEU A 67 -12.41 -4.98 19.22
N LEU A 68 -13.39 -5.44 18.44
CA LEU A 68 -13.34 -6.72 17.74
C LEU A 68 -12.10 -6.82 16.85
N HIS A 69 -11.82 -5.80 16.04
CA HIS A 69 -10.62 -5.73 15.20
C HIS A 69 -9.33 -5.66 16.03
N SER A 70 -9.28 -4.76 17.02
CA SER A 70 -8.10 -4.52 17.85
C SER A 70 -7.68 -5.76 18.65
N ASN A 71 -8.64 -6.45 19.29
CA ASN A 71 -8.36 -7.66 20.05
C ASN A 71 -7.92 -8.81 19.13
N ASN A 72 -8.50 -8.93 17.94
CA ASN A 72 -8.09 -9.92 16.97
C ASN A 72 -6.62 -9.75 16.54
N LEU A 73 -6.19 -8.50 16.27
CA LEU A 73 -4.79 -8.21 15.97
C LEU A 73 -3.85 -8.62 17.10
N LYS A 74 -4.22 -8.36 18.36
CA LYS A 74 -3.43 -8.77 19.55
C LYS A 74 -3.34 -10.28 19.68
N LEU A 75 -4.38 -11.00 19.26
CA LEU A 75 -4.44 -12.46 19.26
C LEU A 75 -3.69 -13.09 18.07
N GLY A 76 -3.25 -12.30 17.10
CA GLY A 76 -2.62 -12.80 15.87
C GLY A 76 -3.56 -13.64 14.99
N LYS A 77 -4.88 -13.51 15.18
CA LYS A 77 -5.87 -14.22 14.34
C LYS A 77 -5.97 -13.49 12.98
N ASN A 78 -6.28 -14.23 11.92
CA ASN A 78 -6.53 -13.66 10.60
C ASN A 78 -7.97 -13.98 10.19
N ILE A 79 -8.93 -13.26 10.78
CA ILE A 79 -10.35 -13.48 10.50
C ILE A 79 -10.78 -12.67 9.29
N ASN A 80 -11.44 -13.34 8.34
CA ASN A 80 -12.21 -12.66 7.32
C ASN A 80 -13.54 -12.15 7.91
N TRP A 81 -13.57 -10.87 8.28
CA TRP A 81 -14.74 -10.25 8.91
C TRP A 81 -15.99 -10.27 8.03
N ALA A 82 -15.83 -10.22 6.70
CA ALA A 82 -16.95 -10.27 5.77
C ALA A 82 -17.74 -11.59 5.85
N SER A 83 -17.10 -12.69 6.30
CA SER A 83 -17.73 -14.00 6.47
C SER A 83 -18.10 -14.33 7.92
N ASN A 84 -17.86 -13.43 8.87
CA ASN A 84 -18.15 -13.68 10.28
C ASN A 84 -19.65 -13.50 10.56
N GLN A 85 -20.35 -14.58 10.94
CA GLN A 85 -21.82 -14.56 11.11
C GLN A 85 -22.29 -13.61 12.21
N VAL A 86 -21.57 -13.54 13.35
CA VAL A 86 -21.92 -12.63 14.46
C VAL A 86 -21.87 -11.19 14.00
N LEU A 87 -20.80 -10.81 13.29
CA LEU A 87 -20.66 -9.46 12.75
C LEU A 87 -21.71 -9.17 11.68
N ARG A 88 -21.98 -10.10 10.75
CA ARG A 88 -23.02 -9.93 9.72
C ARG A 88 -24.40 -9.68 10.33
N ASN A 89 -24.83 -10.55 11.25
CA ASN A 89 -26.10 -10.41 11.96
C ASN A 89 -26.17 -9.10 12.76
N SER A 90 -25.02 -8.67 13.31
CA SER A 90 -24.93 -7.40 14.03
C SER A 90 -25.11 -6.20 13.10
N LEU A 91 -24.46 -6.23 11.94
CA LEU A 91 -24.58 -5.17 10.94
C LEU A 91 -26.00 -5.08 10.40
N GLU A 92 -26.64 -6.19 10.05
CA GLU A 92 -28.04 -6.21 9.57
C GLU A 92 -28.98 -5.48 10.54
N LYS A 93 -28.83 -5.73 11.86
CA LYS A 93 -29.62 -5.06 12.89
C LYS A 93 -29.26 -3.59 13.11
N ILE A 94 -27.99 -3.21 12.94
CA ILE A 94 -27.59 -1.79 12.98
C ILE A 94 -28.16 -1.04 11.77
N PHE A 95 -28.09 -1.63 10.59
CA PHE A 95 -28.65 -1.04 9.38
C PHE A 95 -30.17 -0.94 9.43
N SER A 96 -30.88 -1.85 10.12
CA SER A 96 -32.32 -1.74 10.30
C SER A 96 -32.76 -0.57 11.19
N ILE A 97 -31.86 0.05 11.96
CA ILE A 97 -32.15 1.22 12.82
C ILE A 97 -31.38 2.46 12.38
N ILE A 98 -30.73 2.45 11.21
CA ILE A 98 -29.78 3.49 10.78
C ILE A 98 -30.41 4.87 10.65
N ASP A 99 -31.69 4.93 10.29
CA ASP A 99 -32.45 6.18 10.18
C ASP A 99 -32.67 6.88 11.52
N SER A 100 -32.58 6.14 12.62
CA SER A 100 -32.70 6.67 13.98
C SER A 100 -31.36 7.04 14.61
N LEU A 101 -30.24 6.82 13.91
CA LEU A 101 -28.91 7.10 14.43
C LEU A 101 -28.53 8.57 14.23
N GLY A 102 -27.89 9.15 15.24
CA GLY A 102 -27.32 10.48 15.12
C GLY A 102 -26.09 10.50 14.19
N PRO A 103 -25.75 11.67 13.61
CA PRO A 103 -24.63 11.79 12.65
C PRO A 103 -23.29 11.28 13.19
N GLY A 104 -23.00 11.54 14.47
CA GLY A 104 -21.79 11.05 15.13
C GLY A 104 -21.65 9.52 15.13
N ASP A 105 -22.75 8.78 15.27
CA ASP A 105 -22.75 7.31 15.25
C ASP A 105 -22.60 6.78 13.82
N ILE A 106 -23.22 7.44 12.84
CA ILE A 106 -23.05 7.14 11.41
C ILE A 106 -21.58 7.31 11.00
N PHE A 107 -20.94 8.41 11.41
CA PHE A 107 -19.53 8.66 11.11
C PHE A 107 -18.59 7.64 11.79
N LEU A 108 -18.92 7.22 13.01
CA LEU A 108 -18.19 6.16 13.69
C LEU A 108 -18.35 4.82 12.96
N LEU A 109 -19.56 4.51 12.49
CA LEU A 109 -19.86 3.31 11.72
C LEU A 109 -19.05 3.26 10.42
N ILE A 110 -19.04 4.35 9.63
CA ILE A 110 -18.21 4.49 8.42
C ILE A 110 -16.74 4.14 8.70
N SER A 111 -16.19 4.68 9.78
CA SER A 111 -14.79 4.45 10.17
C SER A 111 -14.54 2.99 10.55
N ASN A 112 -15.45 2.37 11.29
CA ASN A 112 -15.30 1.00 11.77
C ASN A 112 -15.51 -0.04 10.65
N LEU A 113 -16.44 0.19 9.72
CA LEU A 113 -16.60 -0.69 8.55
C LEU A 113 -15.35 -0.71 7.67
N ARG A 114 -14.69 0.44 7.49
CA ARG A 114 -13.40 0.50 6.79
C ARG A 114 -12.34 -0.35 7.50
N ILE A 115 -12.20 -0.23 8.82
CA ILE A 115 -11.23 -0.99 9.63
C ILE A 115 -11.47 -2.49 9.51
N LEU A 116 -12.74 -2.90 9.56
CA LEU A 116 -13.17 -4.29 9.39
C LEU A 116 -13.12 -4.78 7.94
N ARG A 117 -12.83 -3.88 6.98
CA ARG A 117 -12.79 -4.16 5.53
C ARG A 117 -14.11 -4.72 4.99
N ILE A 118 -15.23 -4.26 5.53
CA ILE A 118 -16.57 -4.60 5.03
C ILE A 118 -16.77 -3.90 3.68
N LYS A 119 -17.23 -4.65 2.68
CA LYS A 119 -17.42 -4.20 1.29
C LYS A 119 -18.83 -4.46 0.75
N ASN A 120 -19.80 -4.70 1.63
CA ASN A 120 -21.20 -4.84 1.20
C ASN A 120 -21.66 -3.49 0.60
N GLU A 121 -22.08 -3.51 -0.66
CA GLU A 121 -22.38 -2.29 -1.43
C GLU A 121 -23.60 -1.55 -0.87
N GLU A 122 -24.68 -2.26 -0.56
CA GLU A 122 -25.92 -1.71 0.02
C GLU A 122 -25.64 -0.93 1.31
N TYR A 123 -24.81 -1.47 2.21
CA TYR A 123 -24.39 -0.78 3.43
C TYR A 123 -23.66 0.53 3.15
N TRP A 124 -22.79 0.54 2.14
CA TRP A 124 -22.03 1.74 1.79
C TRP A 124 -22.86 2.79 1.04
N GLU A 125 -23.86 2.37 0.26
CA GLU A 125 -24.82 3.27 -0.38
C GLU A 125 -25.64 4.02 0.67
N ILE A 126 -26.21 3.30 1.65
CA ILE A 126 -26.97 3.92 2.76
C ILE A 126 -26.07 4.88 3.55
N LEU A 127 -24.86 4.46 3.90
CA LEU A 127 -23.92 5.31 4.64
C LEU A 127 -23.47 6.54 3.84
N GLN A 128 -23.32 6.42 2.52
CA GLN A 128 -23.02 7.54 1.65
C GLN A 128 -24.16 8.57 1.69
N GLU A 129 -25.41 8.14 1.54
CA GLU A 129 -26.56 9.04 1.57
C GLU A 129 -26.67 9.77 2.92
N LYS A 130 -26.54 9.03 4.01
CA LYS A 130 -26.52 9.62 5.36
C LYS A 130 -25.36 10.57 5.56
N PHE A 131 -24.18 10.26 5.05
CA PHE A 131 -23.03 11.15 5.14
C PHE A 131 -23.28 12.46 4.37
N ILE A 132 -23.83 12.38 3.16
CA ILE A 132 -24.17 13.55 2.33
C ILE A 132 -25.16 14.46 3.07
N GLN A 133 -26.22 13.89 3.65
CA GLN A 133 -27.23 14.64 4.40
C GLN A 133 -26.67 15.38 5.62
N ASN A 134 -25.61 14.86 6.23
CA ASN A 134 -25.07 15.37 7.50
C ASN A 134 -23.66 15.97 7.36
N ILE A 135 -23.17 16.19 6.13
CA ILE A 135 -21.77 16.63 5.90
C ILE A 135 -21.48 18.01 6.52
N SER A 136 -22.49 18.88 6.61
CA SER A 136 -22.40 20.19 7.24
C SER A 136 -22.02 20.11 8.73
N GLU A 137 -22.43 19.04 9.42
CA GLU A 137 -22.16 18.84 10.85
C GLU A 137 -20.76 18.27 11.13
N ILE A 138 -20.05 17.84 10.09
CA ILE A 138 -18.74 17.22 10.23
C ILE A 138 -17.69 18.29 10.52
N ASN A 139 -16.86 18.06 11.54
CA ASN A 139 -15.63 18.82 11.69
C ASN A 139 -14.70 18.53 10.51
N ALA A 140 -14.34 19.56 9.74
CA ALA A 140 -13.52 19.43 8.54
C ALA A 140 -12.19 18.70 8.78
N LYS A 141 -11.63 18.74 10.02
CA LYS A 141 -10.42 18.00 10.41
C LYS A 141 -10.56 16.47 10.31
N ASN A 142 -11.79 15.95 10.37
CA ASN A 142 -12.08 14.51 10.29
C ASN A 142 -12.34 14.01 8.86
N ILE A 143 -12.55 14.92 7.90
CA ILE A 143 -12.85 14.60 6.49
C ILE A 143 -11.82 13.65 5.87
N PRO A 144 -10.49 13.80 6.08
CA PRO A 144 -9.50 12.85 5.55
C PRO A 144 -9.78 11.39 5.90
N SER A 145 -10.26 11.13 7.13
CA SER A 145 -10.56 9.77 7.58
C SER A 145 -11.77 9.19 6.85
N TYR A 146 -12.81 9.99 6.62
CA TYR A 146 -14.02 9.57 5.91
C TYR A 146 -13.78 9.39 4.41
N ALA A 147 -13.04 10.30 3.79
CA ALA A 147 -12.60 10.17 2.40
C ALA A 147 -11.87 8.84 2.19
N LEU A 148 -10.94 8.49 3.09
CA LEU A 148 -10.24 7.21 3.02
C LEU A 148 -11.15 6.00 3.25
N SER A 149 -12.20 6.12 4.07
CA SER A 149 -13.21 5.07 4.25
C SER A 149 -14.01 4.81 2.97
N PHE A 150 -14.54 5.85 2.34
CA PHE A 150 -15.28 5.72 1.09
C PHE A 150 -14.40 5.22 -0.05
N SER A 151 -13.16 5.71 -0.14
CA SER A 151 -12.19 5.24 -1.13
C SER A 151 -11.85 3.76 -0.98
N HIS A 152 -11.66 3.27 0.25
CA HIS A 152 -11.42 1.84 0.50
C HIS A 152 -12.62 0.96 0.13
N ALA A 153 -13.83 1.49 0.25
CA ALA A 153 -15.07 0.87 -0.20
C ALA A 153 -15.32 1.04 -1.71
N LYS A 154 -14.40 1.69 -2.45
CA LYS A 154 -14.48 1.98 -3.89
C LYS A 154 -15.68 2.84 -4.31
N ILE A 155 -16.15 3.69 -3.41
CA ILE A 155 -17.30 4.56 -3.66
C ILE A 155 -16.90 5.74 -4.55
N LYS A 156 -17.50 5.82 -5.75
CA LYS A 156 -17.16 6.82 -6.79
C LYS A 156 -18.26 7.84 -7.07
N ASN A 157 -19.24 8.01 -6.16
CA ASN A 157 -20.32 8.98 -6.34
C ASN A 157 -19.76 10.41 -6.45
N ALA A 158 -19.94 11.05 -7.60
CA ALA A 158 -19.38 12.37 -7.88
C ALA A 158 -19.90 13.46 -6.93
N HIS A 159 -21.17 13.38 -6.53
CA HIS A 159 -21.76 14.36 -5.62
C HIS A 159 -21.13 14.30 -4.23
N LEU A 160 -20.92 13.11 -3.67
CA LEU A 160 -20.19 12.91 -2.41
C LEU A 160 -18.81 13.57 -2.45
N TRP A 161 -18.04 13.30 -3.51
CA TRP A 161 -16.67 13.78 -3.62
C TRP A 161 -16.59 15.29 -3.85
N ASN A 162 -17.53 15.86 -4.60
CA ASN A 162 -17.65 17.30 -4.75
C ASN A 162 -17.97 17.99 -3.41
N LEU A 163 -18.84 17.41 -2.59
CA LEU A 163 -19.16 17.95 -1.26
C LEU A 163 -17.98 17.85 -0.30
N ILE A 164 -17.27 16.73 -0.30
CA ILE A 164 -16.02 16.56 0.47
C ILE A 164 -15.01 17.63 0.07
N GLU A 165 -14.79 17.82 -1.22
CA GLU A 165 -13.86 18.82 -1.73
C GLU A 165 -14.28 20.24 -1.36
N GLN A 166 -15.54 20.61 -1.60
CA GLN A 166 -16.08 21.93 -1.26
C GLN A 166 -15.84 22.25 0.22
N LYS A 167 -16.16 21.32 1.12
CA LYS A 167 -15.98 21.50 2.56
C LYS A 167 -14.52 21.68 2.95
N ILE A 168 -13.61 20.91 2.35
CA ILE A 168 -12.16 21.09 2.55
C ILE A 168 -11.72 22.48 2.08
N MET A 169 -12.12 22.85 0.87
CA MET A 169 -11.70 24.11 0.24
C MET A 169 -12.28 25.33 0.95
N SER A 170 -13.48 25.25 1.53
CA SER A 170 -14.13 26.38 2.21
C SER A 170 -13.83 26.50 3.70
N GLU A 171 -13.55 25.39 4.40
CA GLU A 171 -13.36 25.40 5.86
C GLU A 171 -11.93 25.10 6.31
N VAL A 172 -11.10 24.48 5.46
CA VAL A 172 -9.71 24.13 5.82
C VAL A 172 -8.74 25.08 5.15
N TYR A 173 -8.64 25.06 3.82
CA TYR A 173 -7.55 25.78 3.14
C TYR A 173 -7.54 27.31 3.20
N PRO A 174 -8.61 28.03 3.60
CA PRO A 174 -8.50 29.47 3.84
C PRO A 174 -7.56 29.80 5.00
N ASP A 175 -7.64 29.06 6.11
CA ASP A 175 -7.01 29.44 7.39
C ASP A 175 -6.26 28.30 8.10
N TYR A 176 -6.38 27.06 7.60
CA TYR A 176 -5.89 25.84 8.25
C TYR A 176 -5.20 24.90 7.26
N GLN A 177 -4.36 24.01 7.80
CA GLN A 177 -3.70 22.94 7.06
C GLN A 177 -3.88 21.63 7.80
N PHE A 178 -4.14 20.55 7.07
CA PHE A 178 -4.18 19.22 7.67
C PHE A 178 -2.82 18.83 8.19
N VAL A 179 -2.79 18.05 9.27
CA VAL A 179 -1.58 17.35 9.75
C VAL A 179 -1.16 16.24 8.79
N SER A 180 0.07 15.73 8.94
CA SER A 180 0.68 14.71 8.08
C SER A 180 -0.25 13.53 7.79
N LYS A 181 -0.86 12.97 8.83
CA LYS A 181 -1.82 11.87 8.72
C LYS A 181 -3.00 12.22 7.81
N GLY A 182 -3.57 13.41 7.93
CA GLY A 182 -4.71 13.86 7.11
C GLY A 182 -4.33 14.00 5.64
N VAL A 183 -3.16 14.61 5.37
CA VAL A 183 -2.61 14.74 4.01
C VAL A 183 -2.43 13.36 3.36
N CYS A 184 -1.77 12.42 4.05
CA CYS A 184 -1.57 11.06 3.56
C CYS A 184 -2.88 10.31 3.27
N GLN A 185 -3.90 10.50 4.14
CA GLN A 185 -5.20 9.88 3.96
C GLN A 185 -5.92 10.42 2.71
N LEU A 186 -5.86 11.73 2.47
CA LEU A 186 -6.45 12.36 1.29
C LEU A 186 -5.74 11.96 0.01
N TYR A 187 -4.39 12.01 -0.02
CA TYR A 187 -3.62 11.55 -1.20
C TYR A 187 -4.01 10.13 -1.59
N LYS A 188 -4.02 9.22 -0.61
CA LYS A 188 -4.44 7.84 -0.84
C LYS A 188 -5.88 7.74 -1.33
N ALA A 189 -6.80 8.47 -0.69
CA ALA A 189 -8.22 8.39 -1.03
C ALA A 189 -8.50 8.85 -2.47
N LEU A 190 -7.94 10.00 -2.85
CA LEU A 190 -8.07 10.60 -4.18
C LEU A 190 -7.35 9.77 -5.24
N GLY A 191 -6.21 9.21 -4.88
CA GLY A 191 -5.38 8.35 -5.72
C GLY A 191 -6.03 7.03 -6.12
N ASP A 192 -6.47 6.28 -5.11
CA ASP A 192 -7.13 4.97 -5.26
C ASP A 192 -8.33 5.05 -6.23
N LEU A 193 -9.03 6.20 -6.27
CA LEU A 193 -10.19 6.41 -7.13
C LEU A 193 -9.94 7.27 -8.38
N ARG A 194 -8.77 7.92 -8.47
CA ARG A 194 -8.42 8.90 -9.52
C ARG A 194 -9.39 10.08 -9.61
N ILE A 195 -9.68 10.72 -8.49
CA ILE A 195 -10.67 11.81 -8.34
C ILE A 195 -10.07 13.03 -7.63
N GLY A 196 -10.86 14.12 -7.55
CA GLY A 196 -10.48 15.41 -6.98
C GLY A 196 -10.05 16.42 -8.05
N SER A 197 -10.29 17.70 -7.80
CA SER A 197 -9.86 18.78 -8.69
C SER A 197 -8.37 19.07 -8.57
N ASP A 198 -7.82 19.73 -9.60
CA ASP A 198 -6.44 20.18 -9.59
C ASP A 198 -6.17 21.23 -8.50
N ASP A 199 -7.17 22.04 -8.13
CA ASP A 199 -7.03 23.05 -7.08
C ASP A 199 -6.93 22.42 -5.69
N LEU A 200 -7.75 21.39 -5.40
CA LEU A 200 -7.62 20.60 -4.17
C LEU A 200 -6.23 19.98 -4.08
N ARG A 201 -5.74 19.41 -5.18
CA ARG A 201 -4.43 18.76 -5.23
C ARG A 201 -3.27 19.74 -5.07
N LYS A 202 -3.34 20.93 -5.67
CA LYS A 202 -2.33 21.99 -5.45
C LYS A 202 -2.27 22.40 -3.99
N ASN A 203 -3.42 22.54 -3.32
CA ASN A 203 -3.45 22.85 -1.90
C ASN A 203 -2.91 21.69 -1.03
N LEU A 204 -3.24 20.44 -1.38
CA LEU A 204 -2.67 19.25 -0.73
C LEU A 204 -1.15 19.15 -0.91
N GLU A 205 -0.64 19.44 -2.09
CA GLU A 205 0.80 19.45 -2.39
C GLU A 205 1.51 20.55 -1.59
N LYS A 206 0.96 21.77 -1.54
CA LYS A 206 1.46 22.85 -0.68
C LYS A 206 1.45 22.46 0.79
N ASN A 207 0.39 21.81 1.27
CA ASN A 207 0.30 21.32 2.63
C ASN A 207 1.35 20.23 2.91
N ALA A 208 1.57 19.28 1.97
CA ALA A 208 2.58 18.24 2.09
C ALA A 208 4.00 18.83 2.12
N LYS A 209 4.28 19.82 1.27
CA LYS A 209 5.55 20.55 1.23
C LYS A 209 5.84 21.24 2.56
N ASN A 210 4.85 21.92 3.15
CA ASN A 210 4.99 22.55 4.46
C ASN A 210 5.26 21.54 5.58
N LEU A 211 4.70 20.34 5.48
CA LEU A 211 4.86 19.26 6.46
C LEU A 211 6.01 18.31 6.14
N LEU A 212 6.86 18.61 5.16
CA LEU A 212 7.85 17.66 4.66
C LEU A 212 8.76 17.13 5.77
N ASN A 213 9.11 17.96 6.74
CA ASN A 213 9.94 17.56 7.89
C ASN A 213 9.21 16.61 8.86
N GLU A 214 7.88 16.72 8.97
CA GLU A 214 7.05 15.86 9.82
C GLU A 214 6.67 14.53 9.16
N LEU A 215 6.70 14.47 7.83
CA LEU A 215 6.40 13.25 7.09
C LEU A 215 7.52 12.21 7.25
N THR A 216 7.14 10.96 7.49
CA THR A 216 8.06 9.82 7.41
C THR A 216 8.41 9.52 5.95
N VAL A 217 9.53 8.83 5.72
CA VAL A 217 9.91 8.39 4.36
C VAL A 217 8.81 7.54 3.70
N GLU A 218 8.16 6.66 4.47
CA GLU A 218 7.07 5.83 3.95
C GLU A 218 5.86 6.67 3.50
N GLU A 219 5.55 7.75 4.22
CA GLU A 219 4.50 8.68 3.86
C GLU A 219 4.84 9.50 2.62
N ILE A 220 6.09 9.99 2.52
CA ILE A 220 6.58 10.70 1.34
C ILE A 220 6.46 9.80 0.11
N ILE A 221 6.90 8.54 0.19
CA ILE A 221 6.78 7.58 -0.91
C ILE A 221 5.32 7.39 -1.34
N LYS A 222 4.38 7.25 -0.38
CA LYS A 222 2.95 7.12 -0.70
C LYS A 222 2.42 8.34 -1.45
N ILE A 223 2.80 9.55 -1.04
CA ILE A 223 2.43 10.78 -1.72
C ILE A 223 3.03 10.82 -3.13
N LEU A 224 4.31 10.52 -3.27
CA LEU A 224 5.02 10.55 -4.56
C LEU A 224 4.51 9.50 -5.56
N ILE A 225 4.00 8.35 -5.10
CA ILE A 225 3.32 7.37 -5.96
C ILE A 225 2.11 8.00 -6.66
N GLU A 226 1.32 8.81 -5.96
CA GLU A 226 0.16 9.48 -6.57
C GLU A 226 0.58 10.48 -7.65
N HIS A 227 1.67 11.20 -7.40
CA HIS A 227 2.25 12.10 -8.38
C HIS A 227 2.84 11.35 -9.58
N SER A 228 3.46 10.19 -9.39
CA SER A 228 4.04 9.39 -10.48
C SER A 228 2.97 8.82 -11.41
N ILE A 229 1.81 8.42 -10.88
CA ILE A 229 0.64 7.99 -11.67
C ILE A 229 0.13 9.13 -12.56
N ARG A 230 0.10 10.35 -12.03
CA ARG A 230 -0.38 11.55 -12.74
C ARG A 230 0.66 12.21 -13.63
N LYS A 231 1.93 11.84 -13.49
CA LYS A 231 3.08 12.48 -14.16
C LYS A 231 3.11 14.01 -13.95
N SER A 232 2.76 14.46 -12.74
CA SER A 232 2.69 15.89 -12.40
C SER A 232 3.07 16.09 -10.95
N ILE A 233 4.12 16.89 -10.70
CA ILE A 233 4.61 17.24 -9.36
C ILE A 233 5.32 18.59 -9.40
N ASP A 234 5.21 19.38 -8.34
CA ASP A 234 6.06 20.55 -8.11
C ASP A 234 7.54 20.13 -8.04
N PRO A 235 8.42 20.65 -8.93
CA PRO A 235 9.83 20.24 -8.97
C PRO A 235 10.57 20.44 -7.65
N ASP A 236 10.27 21.53 -6.94
CA ASP A 236 10.88 21.83 -5.65
C ASP A 236 10.45 20.83 -4.58
N PHE A 237 9.15 20.53 -4.48
CA PHE A 237 8.63 19.50 -3.58
C PHE A 237 9.23 18.13 -3.90
N PHE A 238 9.37 17.80 -5.18
CA PHE A 238 9.97 16.55 -5.62
C PHE A 238 11.44 16.44 -5.21
N GLU A 239 12.25 17.46 -5.49
CA GLU A 239 13.67 17.52 -5.12
C GLU A 239 13.86 17.39 -3.61
N LEU A 240 13.11 18.16 -2.82
CA LEU A 240 13.19 18.12 -1.36
C LEU A 240 12.77 16.75 -0.80
N SER A 241 11.74 16.13 -1.40
CA SER A 241 11.28 14.80 -1.02
C SER A 241 12.34 13.73 -1.30
N LEU A 242 12.94 13.74 -2.50
CA LEU A 242 14.01 12.81 -2.86
C LEU A 242 15.26 13.00 -2.00
N LYS A 243 15.62 14.25 -1.69
CA LYS A 243 16.70 14.56 -0.77
C LYS A 243 16.47 13.90 0.59
N LYS A 244 15.29 14.09 1.18
CA LYS A 244 14.96 13.49 2.49
C LYS A 244 14.98 11.96 2.48
N ILE A 245 14.50 11.33 1.39
CA ILE A 245 14.58 9.87 1.21
C ILE A 245 16.04 9.43 1.13
N SER A 246 16.85 10.10 0.31
CA SER A 246 18.28 9.85 0.14
C SER A 246 19.04 9.97 1.46
N ASP A 247 18.80 11.04 2.22
CA ASP A 247 19.47 11.30 3.51
C ASP A 247 19.14 10.22 4.57
N SER A 248 18.06 9.47 4.36
CA SER A 248 17.59 8.39 5.25
C SER A 248 17.78 6.99 4.65
N ILE A 249 18.50 6.85 3.54
CA ILE A 249 18.53 5.63 2.72
C ILE A 249 19.00 4.39 3.49
N ASP A 250 19.98 4.54 4.38
CA ASP A 250 20.54 3.45 5.20
C ASP A 250 19.52 2.86 6.19
N ASN A 251 18.46 3.61 6.51
CA ASN A 251 17.38 3.18 7.40
C ASN A 251 16.13 2.72 6.65
N CYS A 252 16.16 2.74 5.31
CA CYS A 252 15.03 2.36 4.48
C CYS A 252 15.04 0.85 4.20
N ASP A 253 13.87 0.23 4.22
CA ASP A 253 13.75 -1.13 3.72
C ASP A 253 13.88 -1.18 2.18
N ARG A 254 14.16 -2.38 1.66
CA ARG A 254 14.30 -2.62 0.22
C ARG A 254 13.09 -2.12 -0.58
N LYS A 255 11.87 -2.26 -0.04
CA LYS A 255 10.64 -1.89 -0.74
C LYS A 255 10.56 -0.37 -0.93
N ILE A 256 10.92 0.40 0.09
CA ILE A 256 11.01 1.86 0.02
C ILE A 256 12.04 2.28 -1.04
N ILE A 257 13.23 1.65 -1.05
CA ILE A 257 14.29 1.97 -2.02
C ILE A 257 13.84 1.70 -3.46
N ILE A 258 13.20 0.56 -3.72
CA ILE A 258 12.66 0.24 -5.06
C ILE A 258 11.59 1.23 -5.49
N ASN A 259 10.66 1.58 -4.59
CA ASN A 259 9.64 2.58 -4.90
C ASN A 259 10.28 3.95 -5.17
N ALA A 260 11.29 4.35 -4.38
CA ALA A 260 12.02 5.59 -4.59
C ALA A 260 12.71 5.61 -5.97
N LEU A 261 13.32 4.49 -6.37
CA LEU A 261 13.91 4.33 -7.69
C LEU A 261 12.85 4.46 -8.79
N GLU A 262 11.75 3.71 -8.70
CA GLU A 262 10.65 3.76 -9.67
C GLU A 262 10.12 5.18 -9.84
N ILE A 263 9.83 5.87 -8.74
CA ILE A 263 9.34 7.26 -8.75
C ILE A 263 10.38 8.17 -9.40
N SER A 264 11.64 8.04 -9.00
CA SER A 264 12.75 8.88 -9.50
C SER A 264 12.91 8.74 -11.01
N VAL A 265 12.87 7.51 -11.53
CA VAL A 265 12.94 7.22 -12.96
C VAL A 265 11.69 7.77 -13.67
N SER A 266 10.50 7.50 -13.13
CA SER A 266 9.22 7.84 -13.78
C SER A 266 8.98 9.35 -13.87
N LEU A 267 9.36 10.11 -12.84
CA LEU A 267 9.16 11.55 -12.75
C LEU A 267 10.37 12.38 -13.21
N GLY A 268 11.46 11.75 -13.66
CA GLY A 268 12.60 12.47 -14.21
C GLY A 268 13.46 13.16 -13.15
N ALA A 269 13.75 12.47 -12.05
CA ALA A 269 14.64 12.97 -11.01
C ALA A 269 16.05 13.28 -11.52
N GLN A 270 16.78 14.09 -10.76
CA GLN A 270 18.20 14.30 -10.99
C GLN A 270 18.98 12.98 -10.91
N GLU A 271 19.96 12.84 -11.80
CA GLU A 271 20.77 11.64 -11.99
C GLU A 271 21.43 11.14 -10.69
N LYS A 272 21.81 12.06 -9.79
CA LYS A 272 22.42 11.75 -8.49
C LYS A 272 21.54 10.81 -7.64
N TYR A 273 20.22 11.03 -7.63
CA TYR A 273 19.29 10.22 -6.83
C TYR A 273 19.09 8.84 -7.46
N ILE A 274 18.91 8.80 -8.78
CA ILE A 274 18.70 7.53 -9.48
C ILE A 274 19.93 6.64 -9.32
N LYS A 275 21.14 7.16 -9.52
CA LYS A 275 22.40 6.40 -9.31
C LYS A 275 22.53 5.87 -7.88
N GLN A 276 22.18 6.68 -6.88
CA GLN A 276 22.23 6.26 -5.49
C GLN A 276 21.23 5.14 -5.20
N PHE A 277 19.97 5.27 -5.63
CA PHE A 277 18.97 4.23 -5.42
C PHE A 277 19.29 2.94 -6.19
N GLU A 278 19.81 3.04 -7.42
CA GLU A 278 20.28 1.88 -8.17
C GLU A 278 21.39 1.13 -7.44
N LYS A 279 22.36 1.85 -6.87
CA LYS A 279 23.43 1.24 -6.07
C LYS A 279 22.85 0.44 -4.90
N CYS A 280 21.92 1.01 -4.15
CA CYS A 280 21.30 0.32 -3.00
C CYS A 280 20.40 -0.86 -3.42
N VAL A 281 19.74 -0.77 -4.58
CA VAL A 281 19.03 -1.92 -5.17
C VAL A 281 20.01 -3.05 -5.51
N LEU A 282 21.17 -2.73 -6.11
CA LEU A 282 22.18 -3.73 -6.45
C LEU A 282 22.79 -4.39 -5.20
N GLU A 283 22.98 -3.65 -4.11
CA GLU A 283 23.46 -4.19 -2.82
C GLU A 283 22.51 -5.23 -2.22
N SER A 284 21.20 -5.10 -2.49
CA SER A 284 20.15 -6.00 -1.98
C SER A 284 19.53 -6.90 -3.06
N ILE A 285 20.18 -7.03 -4.22
CA ILE A 285 19.64 -7.71 -5.41
C ILE A 285 19.23 -9.16 -5.14
N ASN A 286 19.99 -9.88 -4.30
CA ASN A 286 19.73 -11.27 -3.96
C ASN A 286 18.49 -11.47 -3.08
N GLU A 287 17.96 -10.41 -2.48
CA GLU A 287 16.75 -10.44 -1.65
C GLU A 287 15.49 -10.03 -2.42
N MET A 288 15.65 -9.55 -3.67
CA MET A 288 14.53 -9.11 -4.49
C MET A 288 13.49 -10.21 -4.68
N LYS A 289 12.22 -9.82 -4.60
CA LYS A 289 11.05 -10.64 -4.90
C LYS A 289 10.62 -10.42 -6.35
N ILE A 290 9.78 -11.31 -6.89
CA ILE A 290 9.23 -11.14 -8.25
C ILE A 290 8.53 -9.79 -8.46
N SER A 291 7.86 -9.25 -7.43
CA SER A 291 7.26 -7.90 -7.46
C SER A 291 8.28 -6.80 -7.70
N ASP A 292 9.47 -6.95 -7.14
CA ASP A 292 10.55 -5.97 -7.20
C ASP A 292 11.10 -5.89 -8.63
N PHE A 293 11.31 -7.06 -9.26
CA PHE A 293 11.66 -7.16 -10.68
C PHE A 293 10.60 -6.54 -11.58
N VAL A 294 9.31 -6.80 -11.32
CA VAL A 294 8.21 -6.22 -12.12
C VAL A 294 8.24 -4.69 -12.05
N LEU A 295 8.41 -4.10 -10.86
CA LEU A 295 8.42 -2.64 -10.71
C LEU A 295 9.59 -2.00 -11.48
N ILE A 296 10.81 -2.53 -11.28
CA ILE A 296 12.01 -2.03 -11.96
C ILE A 296 11.90 -2.21 -13.47
N CYS A 297 11.57 -3.41 -13.96
CA CYS A 297 11.51 -3.66 -15.40
C CYS A 297 10.41 -2.83 -16.07
N ASN A 298 9.27 -2.65 -15.41
CA ASN A 298 8.19 -1.82 -15.94
C ASN A 298 8.56 -0.33 -15.99
N CYS A 299 9.27 0.20 -15.00
CA CYS A 299 9.67 1.61 -15.01
C CYS A 299 10.76 1.89 -16.06
N TYR A 300 11.77 1.02 -16.17
CA TYR A 300 12.83 1.16 -17.18
C TYR A 300 12.37 0.82 -18.60
N GLY A 301 11.40 -0.08 -18.77
CA GLY A 301 10.81 -0.37 -20.07
C GLY A 301 10.11 0.85 -20.69
N LYS A 302 9.50 1.69 -19.84
CA LYS A 302 8.79 2.92 -20.19
C LYS A 302 9.68 4.14 -20.38
N LEU A 303 10.99 4.03 -20.17
CA LEU A 303 11.91 5.14 -20.43
C LEU A 303 11.94 5.48 -21.92
N ASP A 304 11.89 6.77 -22.21
CA ASP A 304 12.17 7.30 -23.55
C ASP A 304 13.60 6.93 -23.98
N GLU A 305 13.83 6.77 -25.28
CA GLU A 305 15.13 6.31 -25.82
C GLU A 305 16.30 7.21 -25.41
N ASN A 306 16.08 8.53 -25.38
CA ASN A 306 17.08 9.52 -24.94
C ASN A 306 17.48 9.39 -23.46
N ARG A 307 16.71 8.66 -22.64
CA ARG A 307 16.99 8.42 -21.22
C ARG A 307 17.61 7.04 -20.94
N ARG A 308 17.82 6.21 -21.97
CA ARG A 308 18.44 4.87 -21.86
C ARG A 308 19.96 4.95 -22.06
N SER A 309 20.67 5.52 -21.09
CA SER A 309 22.14 5.56 -21.11
C SER A 309 22.76 4.16 -20.98
N GLU A 310 24.03 4.01 -21.37
CA GLU A 310 24.77 2.76 -21.20
C GLU A 310 24.85 2.33 -19.73
N GLU A 311 25.02 3.26 -18.80
CA GLU A 311 24.99 2.96 -17.36
C GLU A 311 23.65 2.33 -16.93
N ARG A 312 22.52 2.77 -17.50
CA ARG A 312 21.20 2.16 -17.23
C ARG A 312 21.06 0.77 -17.85
N LYS A 313 21.60 0.58 -19.04
CA LYS A 313 21.65 -0.76 -19.66
C LYS A 313 22.48 -1.72 -18.81
N GLU A 314 23.62 -1.27 -18.28
CA GLU A 314 24.44 -2.06 -17.35
C GLU A 314 23.72 -2.39 -16.03
N PHE A 315 22.99 -1.42 -15.46
CA PHE A 315 22.14 -1.66 -14.29
C PHE A 315 21.10 -2.75 -14.60
N ILE A 316 20.33 -2.60 -15.69
CA ILE A 316 19.31 -3.58 -16.07
C ILE A 316 19.91 -4.94 -16.43
N ALA A 317 21.10 -4.99 -17.03
CA ALA A 317 21.82 -6.25 -17.28
C ALA A 317 22.17 -7.00 -15.99
N LYS A 318 22.55 -6.30 -14.92
CA LYS A 318 22.77 -6.92 -13.60
C LYS A 318 21.47 -7.45 -12.99
N ILE A 319 20.38 -6.70 -13.13
CA ILE A 319 19.03 -7.13 -12.71
C ILE A 319 18.60 -8.39 -13.48
N GLU A 320 18.75 -8.40 -14.81
CA GLU A 320 18.40 -9.53 -15.67
C GLU A 320 19.20 -10.78 -15.32
N LYS A 321 20.53 -10.67 -15.19
CA LYS A 321 21.37 -11.79 -14.79
C LYS A 321 20.93 -12.39 -13.45
N ASN A 322 20.57 -11.56 -12.46
CA ASN A 322 20.08 -12.05 -11.17
C ASN A 322 18.72 -12.73 -11.28
N TYR A 323 17.80 -12.13 -12.05
CA TYR A 323 16.48 -12.70 -12.31
C TYR A 323 16.61 -14.07 -12.98
N MET A 324 17.40 -14.20 -14.04
CA MET A 324 17.59 -15.45 -14.78
C MET A 324 18.14 -16.56 -13.89
N ALA A 325 19.10 -16.26 -13.02
CA ALA A 325 19.67 -17.23 -12.09
C ALA A 325 18.67 -17.74 -11.03
N ARG A 326 17.60 -16.98 -10.76
CA ARG A 326 16.63 -17.26 -9.69
C ARG A 326 15.21 -17.48 -10.20
N ARG A 327 15.01 -17.42 -11.51
CA ARG A 327 13.69 -17.34 -12.16
C ARG A 327 12.77 -18.46 -11.68
N ASP A 328 13.21 -19.70 -11.81
CA ASP A 328 12.35 -20.86 -11.53
C ASP A 328 11.93 -20.90 -10.05
N ASN A 329 12.86 -20.60 -9.13
CA ASN A 329 12.55 -20.48 -7.69
C ASN A 329 11.58 -19.33 -7.39
N LEU A 330 11.70 -18.19 -8.08
CA LEU A 330 10.82 -17.04 -7.93
C LEU A 330 9.41 -17.34 -8.46
N LEU A 331 9.30 -18.14 -9.53
CA LEU A 331 8.04 -18.55 -10.13
C LEU A 331 7.32 -19.59 -9.27
N GLU A 332 8.01 -20.60 -8.74
CA GLU A 332 7.44 -21.60 -7.83
C GLU A 332 6.77 -20.96 -6.60
N LYS A 333 7.30 -19.84 -6.12
CA LYS A 333 6.79 -19.10 -4.95
C LYS A 333 5.66 -18.11 -5.29
N ALA A 334 5.31 -17.93 -6.56
CA ALA A 334 4.35 -16.94 -7.00
C ALA A 334 2.94 -17.54 -7.17
N PHE A 335 2.03 -17.23 -6.25
CA PHE A 335 0.70 -17.84 -6.20
C PHE A 335 -0.32 -17.37 -7.27
N TYR A 336 -0.11 -16.22 -7.96
CA TYR A 336 -1.08 -15.65 -8.92
C TYR A 336 -0.44 -14.76 -10.02
N ASN A 337 -1.05 -14.70 -11.22
CA ASN A 337 -0.72 -13.82 -12.35
C ASN A 337 0.74 -13.89 -12.86
N MET A 338 1.32 -15.10 -12.90
CA MET A 338 2.73 -15.28 -13.30
C MET A 338 3.02 -14.84 -14.73
N VAL A 339 2.10 -15.10 -15.67
CA VAL A 339 2.27 -14.71 -17.09
C VAL A 339 2.37 -13.18 -17.21
N LEU A 340 1.43 -12.44 -16.61
CA LEU A 340 1.42 -10.97 -16.63
C LEU A 340 2.69 -10.37 -16.01
N ARG A 341 3.19 -10.96 -14.92
CA ARG A 341 4.43 -10.52 -14.27
C ARG A 341 5.64 -10.77 -15.16
N GLN A 342 5.73 -11.95 -15.78
CA GLN A 342 6.83 -12.27 -16.70
C GLN A 342 6.82 -11.36 -17.93
N VAL A 343 5.66 -11.10 -18.54
CA VAL A 343 5.54 -10.16 -19.68
C VAL A 343 6.18 -8.82 -19.34
N ARG A 344 5.87 -8.23 -18.18
CA ARG A 344 6.45 -6.94 -17.78
C ARG A 344 7.96 -7.01 -17.52
N ILE A 345 8.45 -8.12 -16.96
CA ILE A 345 9.88 -8.32 -16.68
C ILE A 345 10.66 -8.43 -17.99
N PHE A 346 10.29 -9.38 -18.84
CA PHE A 346 10.93 -9.60 -20.13
C PHE A 346 10.79 -8.39 -21.04
N TRP A 347 9.63 -7.73 -21.04
CA TRP A 347 9.45 -6.49 -21.81
C TRP A 347 10.42 -5.40 -21.37
N GLY A 348 10.60 -5.19 -20.05
CA GLY A 348 11.59 -4.24 -19.54
C GLY A 348 13.03 -4.56 -19.97
N PHE A 349 13.41 -5.84 -19.98
CA PHE A 349 14.71 -6.27 -20.50
C PHE A 349 14.85 -6.03 -22.00
N ALA A 350 13.84 -6.39 -22.80
CA ALA A 350 13.83 -6.20 -24.25
C ALA A 350 13.98 -4.72 -24.62
N LYS A 351 13.26 -3.82 -23.93
CA LYS A 351 13.38 -2.37 -24.14
C LYS A 351 14.78 -1.83 -23.83
N ASN A 352 15.51 -2.49 -22.94
CA ASN A 352 16.90 -2.13 -22.63
C ASN A 352 17.91 -2.96 -23.43
N ASN A 353 17.43 -3.74 -24.41
CA ASN A 353 18.23 -4.60 -25.27
C ASN A 353 19.07 -5.64 -24.52
N VAL A 354 18.56 -6.10 -23.37
CA VAL A 354 19.22 -7.06 -22.48
C VAL A 354 18.65 -8.45 -22.71
N CYS A 355 19.51 -9.41 -23.06
CA CYS A 355 19.15 -10.81 -23.30
C CYS A 355 20.38 -11.71 -23.08
N SER A 356 20.81 -11.91 -21.83
CA SER A 356 22.06 -12.64 -21.54
C SER A 356 21.90 -14.16 -21.54
N ASN A 357 20.69 -14.68 -21.34
CA ASN A 357 20.39 -16.11 -21.33
C ASN A 357 19.40 -16.47 -22.44
N GLU A 358 19.91 -16.63 -23.67
CA GLU A 358 19.09 -16.91 -24.86
C GLU A 358 18.18 -18.12 -24.68
N LYS A 359 18.60 -19.17 -23.95
CA LYS A 359 17.78 -20.36 -23.73
C LYS A 359 16.49 -20.01 -22.97
N ILE A 360 16.60 -19.34 -21.82
CA ILE A 360 15.43 -18.94 -21.03
C ILE A 360 14.53 -17.99 -21.83
N TRP A 361 15.13 -17.11 -22.64
CA TRP A 361 14.39 -16.23 -23.53
C TRP A 361 13.61 -16.97 -24.60
N LYS A 362 14.22 -17.94 -25.29
CA LYS A 362 13.54 -18.80 -26.27
C LYS A 362 12.39 -19.56 -25.64
N ASP A 363 12.65 -20.26 -24.53
CA ASP A 363 11.62 -21.01 -23.80
C ASP A 363 10.43 -20.11 -23.41
N TYR A 364 10.70 -18.88 -22.96
CA TYR A 364 9.66 -17.92 -22.61
C TYR A 364 8.88 -17.40 -23.83
N LEU A 365 9.57 -17.03 -24.91
CA LEU A 365 8.95 -16.48 -26.11
C LEU A 365 8.14 -17.54 -26.88
N GLU A 366 8.57 -18.81 -26.88
CA GLU A 366 7.79 -19.93 -27.42
C GLU A 366 6.47 -20.11 -26.66
N ILE A 367 6.50 -20.04 -25.32
CA ILE A 367 5.29 -20.07 -24.50
C ILE A 367 4.40 -18.86 -24.86
N LEU A 368 4.99 -17.66 -24.95
CA LEU A 368 4.25 -16.42 -25.23
C LEU A 368 3.62 -16.41 -26.64
N ALA A 369 4.30 -16.99 -27.64
CA ALA A 369 3.81 -17.11 -29.01
C ALA A 369 2.57 -18.00 -29.12
N ASN A 370 2.42 -18.96 -28.21
CA ASN A 370 1.29 -19.88 -28.15
C ASN A 370 0.14 -19.37 -27.25
N VAL A 371 0.28 -18.21 -26.60
CA VAL A 371 -0.83 -17.60 -25.84
C VAL A 371 -1.82 -16.98 -26.84
N ASN A 372 -3.09 -17.38 -26.72
CA ASN A 372 -4.16 -16.83 -27.55
C ASN A 372 -4.36 -15.34 -27.25
N ASP A 373 -4.43 -14.49 -28.29
CA ASP A 373 -4.54 -13.04 -28.14
C ASP A 373 -5.83 -12.60 -27.43
N TYR A 374 -6.86 -13.46 -27.39
CA TYR A 374 -8.09 -13.26 -26.60
C TYR A 374 -7.88 -13.43 -25.08
N ASP A 375 -6.87 -14.18 -24.67
CA ASP A 375 -6.55 -14.45 -23.25
C ASP A 375 -5.59 -13.39 -22.67
N ILE A 376 -5.12 -12.44 -23.49
CA ILE A 376 -4.21 -11.37 -23.10
C ILE A 376 -5.03 -10.16 -22.66
N ASP A 377 -4.85 -9.77 -21.39
CA ASP A 377 -5.37 -8.50 -20.85
C ASP A 377 -5.03 -7.35 -21.81
N LEU A 378 -6.02 -6.52 -22.15
CA LEU A 378 -5.85 -5.36 -23.04
C LEU A 378 -4.65 -4.50 -22.66
N ALA A 379 -4.34 -4.39 -21.36
CA ALA A 379 -3.20 -3.63 -20.86
C ALA A 379 -1.82 -4.23 -21.20
N LEU A 380 -1.76 -5.46 -21.72
CA LEU A 380 -0.53 -6.17 -22.08
C LEU A 380 -0.33 -6.37 -23.58
N LYS A 381 -1.32 -6.05 -24.43
CA LYS A 381 -1.21 -6.29 -25.88
C LYS A 381 0.04 -5.65 -26.49
N GLY A 382 0.24 -4.35 -26.25
CA GLY A 382 1.44 -3.63 -26.70
C GLY A 382 2.75 -4.27 -26.21
N PRO A 383 2.95 -4.48 -24.88
CA PRO A 383 4.13 -5.19 -24.38
C PRO A 383 4.37 -6.57 -25.00
N VAL A 384 3.32 -7.33 -25.30
CA VAL A 384 3.44 -8.66 -25.93
C VAL A 384 3.84 -8.54 -27.40
N GLU A 385 3.24 -7.61 -28.16
CA GLU A 385 3.60 -7.34 -29.55
C GLU A 385 5.08 -6.93 -29.66
N GLU A 386 5.53 -5.98 -28.83
CA GLU A 386 6.93 -5.55 -28.79
C GLU A 386 7.89 -6.69 -28.41
N LEU A 387 7.46 -7.61 -27.53
CA LEU A 387 8.25 -8.80 -27.19
C LEU A 387 8.35 -9.79 -28.34
N LYS A 388 7.27 -10.01 -29.09
CA LYS A 388 7.26 -10.84 -30.30
C LYS A 388 8.19 -10.25 -31.36
N GLU A 389 8.16 -8.92 -31.56
CA GLU A 389 9.07 -8.21 -32.46
C GLU A 389 10.53 -8.33 -32.03
N PHE A 390 10.82 -8.12 -30.74
CA PHE A 390 12.16 -8.30 -30.18
C PHE A 390 12.68 -9.72 -30.40
N GLY A 391 11.83 -10.74 -30.16
CA GLY A 391 12.16 -12.15 -30.39
C GLY A 391 12.56 -12.44 -31.84
N LYS A 392 11.75 -11.97 -32.80
CA LYS A 392 12.06 -12.10 -34.24
C LYS A 392 13.35 -11.38 -34.62
N GLY A 393 13.53 -10.14 -34.16
CA GLY A 393 14.74 -9.35 -34.43
C GLY A 393 16.02 -9.96 -33.86
N ARG A 394 15.91 -10.85 -32.87
CA ARG A 394 17.03 -11.58 -32.25
C ARG A 394 17.14 -13.04 -32.69
N ASN A 395 16.32 -13.51 -33.63
CA ASN A 395 16.23 -14.92 -34.04
C ASN A 395 15.99 -15.88 -32.85
N LEU A 396 15.13 -15.46 -31.91
CA LEU A 396 14.73 -16.26 -30.75
C LEU A 396 13.42 -17.01 -30.96
N ILE A 397 12.63 -16.62 -31.98
CA ILE A 397 11.39 -17.28 -32.44
C ILE A 397 11.26 -17.14 -33.95
#